data_AF-A0A846LG77-F1
#
_entry.id   AF-A0A846LG77-F1
#
_cell.length_a   1.000
_cell.length_b   1.000
_cell.length_c   1.000
_cell.angle_alpha   90.00
_cell.angle_beta   90.00
_cell.angle_gamma   90.00
#
_symmetry.space_group_name_H-M   'P 1'
#
loop_
_entity.id
_entity.type
_entity.pdbx_description
1 polymer ?
#
loop_
_entity_poly.entity_id
_entity_poly.type
_entity_poly.pdbx_seq_one_letter_code
_entity_poly.pdbx_strand_id
1 'polypeptide(L)'
;MARDRRRRRPRRPGLATDGPTGLGRLDGDELAAVAYLAIGMTAVAFVLWYAAVGRLGTARAGLLTGVAPVAAAGVGVAMGGVAMGGVAPGPLVWLGIAVVAGGLTIGLTASSRER
;
A
#
# COMPACT_ATOMS: atom_id res chain seq x y z
N MET A 1 -29.27 32.90 9.68
CA MET A 1 -28.45 32.55 10.87
C MET A 1 -29.01 31.27 11.49
N ALA A 2 -28.58 30.09 11.03
CA ALA A 2 -28.84 28.83 11.73
C ALA A 2 -27.73 27.85 11.36
N ARG A 3 -26.87 27.58 12.36
CA ARG A 3 -25.58 26.92 12.24
C ARG A 3 -25.71 25.45 11.82
N ASP A 4 -24.89 25.14 10.83
CA ASP A 4 -24.27 23.87 10.50
C ASP A 4 -24.27 22.85 11.64
N ARG A 5 -25.23 21.92 11.61
CA ARG A 5 -25.21 20.66 12.37
C ARG A 5 -24.56 19.58 11.51
N ARG A 6 -23.32 19.80 11.07
CA ARG A 6 -22.36 18.74 10.71
C ARG A 6 -22.23 17.80 11.91
N ARG A 7 -23.19 16.88 12.01
CA ARG A 7 -23.20 15.76 12.93
C ARG A 7 -21.95 14.95 12.62
N ARG A 8 -20.96 15.12 13.49
CA ARG A 8 -19.87 14.17 13.73
C ARG A 8 -20.50 12.78 13.78
N ARG A 9 -20.47 12.03 12.68
CA ARG A 9 -20.87 10.62 12.68
C ARG A 9 -19.74 9.87 13.42
N PRO A 10 -20.01 9.29 14.60
CA PRO A 10 -19.02 8.44 15.24
C PRO A 10 -18.79 7.22 14.34
N ARG A 11 -17.55 7.04 13.87
CA ARG A 11 -17.12 5.80 13.20
C ARG A 11 -17.19 4.70 14.25
N ARG A 12 -18.25 3.89 14.21
CA ARG A 12 -18.39 2.73 15.10
C ARG A 12 -17.51 1.58 14.58
N PRO A 13 -16.84 0.81 15.45
CA PRO A 13 -16.08 -0.36 15.04
C PRO A 13 -17.01 -1.44 14.44
N GLY A 14 -16.69 -1.90 13.22
CA GLY A 14 -17.54 -2.76 12.39
C GLY A 14 -17.60 -4.24 12.76
N LEU A 15 -16.93 -4.68 13.83
CA LEU A 15 -16.86 -6.11 14.14
C LEU A 15 -18.13 -6.67 14.81
N ALA A 16 -18.92 -5.81 15.47
CA ALA A 16 -20.10 -6.26 16.21
C ALA A 16 -21.41 -6.23 15.41
N THR A 17 -21.45 -5.56 14.25
CA THR A 17 -22.69 -5.33 13.48
C THR A 17 -22.81 -6.16 12.21
N ASP A 18 -21.70 -6.62 11.60
CA ASP A 18 -21.80 -7.26 10.28
C ASP A 18 -22.22 -8.73 10.33
N GLY A 19 -22.02 -9.42 11.46
CA GLY A 19 -22.42 -10.82 11.65
C GLY A 19 -21.81 -11.79 10.62
N PRO A 20 -21.93 -13.12 10.80
CA PRO A 20 -21.51 -14.09 9.80
C PRO A 20 -22.24 -13.93 8.44
N THR A 21 -23.35 -13.19 8.40
CA THR A 21 -24.10 -12.83 7.19
C THR A 21 -23.43 -11.74 6.34
N GLY A 22 -22.47 -10.97 6.88
CA GLY A 22 -21.72 -9.97 6.12
C GLY A 22 -20.93 -10.59 4.97
N LEU A 23 -20.45 -11.82 5.14
CA LEU A 23 -19.76 -12.59 4.09
C LEU A 23 -20.67 -12.96 2.90
N GLY A 24 -21.98 -13.11 3.14
CA GLY A 24 -22.96 -13.41 2.10
C GLY A 24 -23.41 -12.20 1.28
N ARG A 25 -22.94 -10.99 1.63
CA ARG A 25 -23.27 -9.73 0.97
C ARG A 25 -22.12 -9.13 0.16
N LEU A 26 -20.97 -9.80 0.09
CA LEU A 26 -19.85 -9.29 -0.71
C LEU A 26 -20.26 -9.18 -2.18
N ASP A 27 -20.08 -7.98 -2.72
CA ASP A 27 -20.21 -7.77 -4.15
C ASP A 27 -19.04 -8.48 -4.89
N GLY A 28 -19.19 -8.73 -6.19
CA GLY A 28 -18.18 -9.43 -6.99
C GLY A 28 -16.82 -8.72 -6.96
N ASP A 29 -16.84 -7.38 -6.93
CA ASP A 29 -15.64 -6.56 -6.81
C ASP A 29 -14.95 -6.70 -5.44
N GLU A 30 -15.73 -6.81 -4.36
CA GLU A 30 -15.19 -7.01 -3.01
C GLU A 30 -14.55 -8.39 -2.88
N LEU A 31 -15.17 -9.41 -3.48
CA LEU A 31 -14.62 -10.76 -3.52
C LEU A 31 -13.31 -10.80 -4.33
N ALA A 32 -13.26 -10.09 -5.46
CA ALA A 32 -12.06 -9.96 -6.27
C ALA A 32 -10.93 -9.25 -5.51
N ALA A 33 -11.23 -8.17 -4.78
CA ALA A 33 -10.26 -7.46 -3.95
C ALA A 33 -9.72 -8.36 -2.82
N VAL A 34 -10.59 -9.13 -2.15
CA VAL A 34 -10.18 -10.09 -1.11
C VAL A 34 -9.30 -11.19 -1.70
N ALA A 35 -9.69 -11.76 -2.85
CA ALA A 35 -8.90 -12.79 -3.52
C ALA A 35 -7.52 -12.25 -3.95
N TYR A 36 -7.45 -11.02 -4.45
CA TYR A 36 -6.20 -10.36 -4.79
C TYR A 36 -5.30 -10.18 -3.56
N LEU A 37 -5.83 -9.70 -2.43
CA LEU A 37 -5.06 -9.55 -1.20
C LEU A 37 -4.60 -10.91 -0.64
N ALA A 38 -5.46 -11.91 -0.66
CA ALA A 38 -5.13 -13.24 -0.16
C ALA A 38 -4.08 -13.94 -1.04
N ILE A 39 -4.24 -13.93 -2.36
CA ILE A 39 -3.38 -14.70 -3.26
C ILE A 39 -2.21 -13.86 -3.75
N GLY A 40 -2.49 -12.70 -4.34
CA GLY A 40 -1.47 -11.80 -4.89
C GLY A 40 -0.58 -11.22 -3.79
N MET A 41 -1.20 -10.52 -2.82
CA MET A 41 -0.43 -9.82 -1.80
C MET A 41 0.17 -10.75 -0.74
N THR A 42 -0.45 -11.91 -0.48
CA THR A 42 0.11 -12.88 0.48
C THR A 42 0.93 -13.94 -0.25
N ALA A 43 0.33 -14.88 -0.95
CA ALA A 43 1.10 -16.01 -1.49
C ALA A 43 2.18 -15.59 -2.51
N VAL A 44 1.81 -14.82 -3.53
CA VAL A 44 2.74 -14.46 -4.62
C VAL A 44 3.86 -13.55 -4.12
N ALA A 45 3.55 -12.53 -3.33
CA ALA A 45 4.55 -11.63 -2.77
C ALA A 45 5.58 -12.38 -1.90
N PHE A 46 5.13 -13.31 -1.06
CA PHE A 46 6.03 -14.12 -0.22
C PHE A 46 6.94 -15.02 -1.07
N VAL A 47 6.41 -15.70 -2.09
CA VAL A 47 7.21 -16.55 -2.98
C VAL A 47 8.27 -15.72 -3.71
N LEU A 48 7.88 -14.58 -4.28
CA LEU A 48 8.81 -13.67 -4.95
C LEU A 48 9.89 -13.17 -4.00
N TRP A 49 9.51 -12.84 -2.77
CA TRP A 49 10.44 -12.38 -1.75
C TRP A 49 11.45 -13.45 -1.36
N TYR A 50 11.02 -14.67 -1.05
CA TYR A 50 11.93 -15.76 -0.72
C TYR A 50 12.82 -16.15 -1.90
N ALA A 51 12.30 -16.12 -3.12
CA ALA A 51 13.11 -16.32 -4.32
C ALA A 51 14.18 -15.22 -4.48
N ALA A 52 13.82 -13.95 -4.20
CA ALA A 52 14.77 -12.84 -4.22
C ALA A 52 15.84 -12.98 -3.13
N VAL A 53 15.46 -13.38 -1.90
CA VAL A 53 16.40 -13.66 -0.81
C VAL A 53 17.36 -14.79 -1.20
N GLY A 54 16.85 -15.88 -1.78
CA GLY A 54 17.67 -17.02 -2.22
C GLY A 54 18.64 -16.69 -3.36
N ARG A 55 18.28 -15.77 -4.25
CA ARG A 55 19.10 -15.41 -5.42
C ARG A 55 20.03 -14.22 -5.22
N LEU A 56 19.58 -13.19 -4.50
CA LEU A 56 20.29 -11.91 -4.35
C LEU A 56 20.88 -11.70 -2.95
N GLY A 57 20.52 -12.54 -1.98
CA GLY A 57 20.86 -12.36 -0.56
C GLY A 57 19.90 -11.40 0.16
N THR A 58 19.90 -11.49 1.49
CA THR A 58 18.99 -10.73 2.38
C THR A 58 19.15 -9.22 2.27
N ALA A 59 20.39 -8.73 2.10
CA ALA A 59 20.69 -7.31 1.99
C ALA A 59 19.99 -6.64 0.77
N ARG A 60 20.10 -7.24 -0.41
CA ARG A 60 19.47 -6.73 -1.64
C ARG A 60 17.96 -6.96 -1.66
N ALA A 61 17.49 -8.11 -1.17
CA ALA A 61 16.07 -8.40 -1.08
C ALA A 61 15.34 -7.40 -0.14
N GLY A 62 15.99 -6.97 0.94
CA GLY A 62 15.47 -5.91 1.83
C GLY A 62 15.36 -4.55 1.15
N LEU A 63 16.34 -4.17 0.31
CA LEU A 63 16.28 -2.93 -0.46
C LEU A 63 15.09 -2.89 -1.44
N LEU A 64 14.72 -4.02 -2.05
CA LEU A 64 13.57 -4.11 -2.94
C LEU A 64 12.24 -3.77 -2.25
N THR A 65 12.09 -4.08 -0.96
CA THR A 65 10.92 -3.68 -0.16
C THR A 65 10.77 -2.16 -0.08
N GLY A 66 11.88 -1.40 -0.15
CA GLY A 66 11.86 0.07 -0.18
C GLY A 66 11.14 0.66 -1.40
N VAL A 67 10.95 -0.11 -2.48
CA VAL A 67 10.22 0.35 -3.69
C VAL A 67 8.71 0.47 -3.42
N ALA A 68 8.16 -0.31 -2.49
CA ALA A 68 6.72 -0.40 -2.22
C ALA A 68 6.05 0.96 -1.95
N PRO A 69 6.53 1.82 -1.03
CA PRO A 69 5.92 3.12 -0.79
C PRO A 69 5.99 4.07 -2.00
N VAL A 70 7.05 4.01 -2.81
CA VAL A 70 7.18 4.82 -4.03
C VAL A 70 6.17 4.37 -5.08
N ALA A 71 6.06 3.05 -5.29
CA ALA A 71 5.09 2.46 -6.21
C ALA A 71 3.65 2.75 -5.76
N ALA A 72 3.34 2.61 -4.47
CA ALA A 72 2.02 2.90 -3.92
C ALA A 72 1.62 4.38 -4.15
N ALA A 73 2.55 5.32 -3.92
CA ALA A 73 2.31 6.72 -4.22
C ALA A 73 2.12 6.99 -5.71
N GLY A 74 2.94 6.36 -6.57
CA GLY A 74 2.83 6.48 -8.02
C GLY A 74 1.49 5.99 -8.55
N VAL A 75 1.03 4.81 -8.10
CA VAL A 75 -0.30 4.26 -8.45
C VAL A 75 -1.41 5.16 -7.93
N GLY A 76 -1.30 5.67 -6.70
CA GLY A 76 -2.29 6.59 -6.12
C GLY A 76 -2.41 7.93 -6.88
N VAL A 77 -1.29 8.44 -7.40
CA VAL A 77 -1.29 9.64 -8.28
C VAL A 77 -1.86 9.29 -9.66
N ALA A 78 -1.42 8.20 -10.27
CA ALA A 78 -1.81 7.77 -11.62
C ALA A 78 -3.29 7.41 -11.73
N MET A 79 -3.85 6.74 -10.72
CA MET A 79 -5.28 6.38 -10.66
C MET A 79 -6.18 7.57 -10.28
N GLY A 80 -5.62 8.79 -10.21
CA GLY A 80 -6.39 9.99 -9.97
C GLY A 80 -6.91 10.06 -8.53
N GLY A 81 -6.02 9.91 -7.55
CA GLY A 81 -6.33 10.21 -6.15
C GLY A 81 -7.08 11.55 -6.00
N VAL A 82 -6.77 12.57 -6.81
CA VAL A 82 -7.53 13.84 -6.86
C VAL A 82 -8.77 13.83 -7.76
N ALA A 83 -8.84 12.95 -8.77
CA ALA A 83 -9.95 12.88 -9.72
C ALA A 83 -11.18 12.12 -9.18
N MET A 84 -10.96 11.16 -8.27
CA MET A 84 -12.01 10.36 -7.61
C MET A 84 -12.35 10.87 -6.19
N GLY A 85 -11.88 12.06 -5.79
CA GLY A 85 -12.18 12.67 -4.49
C GLY A 85 -11.29 12.24 -3.31
N GLY A 86 -10.16 11.59 -3.58
CA GLY A 86 -9.10 11.34 -2.60
C GLY A 86 -8.26 12.58 -2.31
N VAL A 87 -7.72 12.64 -1.10
CA VAL A 87 -6.84 13.74 -0.66
C VAL A 87 -5.50 13.59 -1.35
N ALA A 88 -5.06 14.62 -2.09
CA ALA A 88 -3.72 14.66 -2.66
C ALA A 88 -2.67 14.36 -1.56
N PRO A 89 -1.62 13.55 -1.85
CA PRO A 89 -0.56 13.30 -0.88
C PRO A 89 0.00 14.61 -0.36
N GLY A 90 -0.01 14.80 0.96
CA GLY A 90 0.51 16.01 1.58
C GLY A 90 2.01 16.18 1.31
N PRO A 91 2.56 17.40 1.46
CA PRO A 91 3.98 17.68 1.19
C PRO A 91 4.95 16.75 1.94
N LEU A 92 4.57 16.34 3.16
CA LEU A 92 5.33 15.40 3.99
C LEU A 92 5.42 13.99 3.38
N VAL A 93 4.39 13.56 2.65
CA VAL A 93 4.38 12.25 1.97
C VAL A 93 5.37 12.27 0.81
N TRP A 94 5.40 13.37 0.04
CA TRP A 94 6.39 13.58 -1.02
C TRP A 94 7.82 13.62 -0.49
N LEU A 95 8.04 14.28 0.66
CA LEU A 95 9.33 14.25 1.34
C LEU A 95 9.73 12.82 1.72
N GLY A 96 8.82 12.04 2.30
CA GLY A 96 9.05 10.64 2.62
C GLY A 96 9.42 9.80 1.39
N ILE A 97 8.70 9.98 0.28
CA ILE A 97 8.98 9.32 -1.01
C ILE A 97 10.38 9.68 -1.51
N ALA A 98 10.75 10.96 -1.46
CA ALA A 98 12.07 11.44 -1.89
C ALA A 98 13.20 10.85 -1.04
N VAL A 99 13.01 10.76 0.29
CA VAL A 99 13.96 10.13 1.21
C VAL A 99 14.12 8.64 0.88
N VAL A 100 13.02 7.92 0.66
CA VAL A 100 13.07 6.49 0.29
C VAL A 100 13.77 6.29 -1.06
N ALA A 101 13.45 7.11 -2.07
CA ALA A 101 14.11 7.05 -3.37
C ALA A 101 15.63 7.33 -3.25
N GLY A 102 16.02 8.30 -2.42
CA GLY A 102 17.42 8.58 -2.11
C GLY A 102 18.12 7.40 -1.42
N GLY A 103 17.49 6.81 -0.40
CA GLY A 103 18.04 5.63 0.28
C GLY A 103 18.20 4.42 -0.64
N LEU A 104 17.22 4.19 -1.52
CA LEU A 104 17.24 3.08 -2.48
C LEU A 104 18.34 3.26 -3.52
N THR A 105 18.47 4.46 -4.10
CA THR A 105 19.52 4.75 -5.10
C THR A 105 20.92 4.59 -4.52
N ILE A 106 21.15 5.06 -3.28
CA ILE A 106 22.41 4.86 -2.56
C ILE A 106 22.67 3.37 -2.29
N GLY A 107 21.68 2.65 -1.72
CA GLY A 107 21.82 1.23 -1.37
C GLY A 107 22.10 0.33 -2.57
N LEU A 108 21.43 0.57 -3.71
CA LEU A 108 21.67 -0.17 -4.95
C LEU A 108 23.04 0.15 -5.57
N THR A 109 23.49 1.40 -5.49
CA THR A 109 24.81 1.83 -6.01
C THR A 109 25.97 1.36 -5.13
N ALA A 110 25.80 1.30 -3.82
CA ALA A 110 26.80 0.73 -2.91
C ALA A 110 26.93 -0.78 -3.12
N SER A 111 25.81 -1.47 -3.29
CA SER A 111 25.80 -2.92 -3.51
C SER A 111 26.33 -3.34 -4.88
N SER A 112 26.36 -2.45 -5.88
CA SER A 112 27.02 -2.73 -7.16
C SER A 112 28.54 -2.58 -7.11
N ARG A 113 29.07 -1.80 -6.16
CA ARG A 113 30.53 -1.66 -5.92
C ARG A 113 31.16 -2.84 -5.19
N GLU A 114 30.36 -3.62 -4.46
CA GLU A 114 30.80 -4.84 -3.76
C GLU A 114 30.83 -6.09 -4.66
N ARG A 115 30.53 -5.95 -5.96
CA ARG A 115 30.59 -7.02 -6.95
C ARG A 115 31.88 -6.92 -7.76
#